data_AF-A0A8T7D0T5-F1
#
_entry.id   AF-A0A8T7D0T5-F1
#
_cell.length_a   1.000
_cell.length_b   1.000
_cell.length_c   1.000
_cell.angle_alpha   90.00
_cell.angle_beta   90.00
_cell.angle_gamma   90.00
#
_symmetry.space_group_name_H-M   'P 1'
#
loop_
_entity.id
_entity.type
_entity.pdbx_description
1 polymer ?
#
loop_
_entity_poly.entity_id
_entity_poly.type
_entity_poly.pdbx_seq_one_letter_code
_entity_poly.pdbx_strand_id
1 'polypeptide(L)' 'KRRETTRHIPVVSISANAMDTDVQLGLDTGFEGYLTKPLNLQEFMSMIRTQLKLN' A
#
# COMPACT_ATOMS: atom_id res chain seq x y z
N LYS A 1 11.53 5.34 3.01
CA LYS A 1 11.88 4.43 4.14
C LYS A 1 13.29 4.75 4.69
N ARG A 2 13.44 5.68 5.66
CA ARG A 2 14.76 6.23 6.09
C ARG A 2 15.45 5.51 7.25
N ARG A 3 14.70 4.89 8.18
CA ARG A 3 15.28 4.16 9.33
C ARG A 3 15.61 2.73 8.91
N GLU A 4 16.84 2.28 9.12
CA GLU A 4 17.29 0.93 8.72
C GLU A 4 16.49 -0.17 9.42
N THR A 5 16.24 -0.03 10.72
CA THR A 5 15.52 -1.01 11.54
C THR A 5 14.07 -1.23 11.11
N THR A 6 13.47 -0.32 10.35
CA THR A 6 12.09 -0.44 9.85
C THR A 6 11.99 -0.47 8.33
N ARG A 7 13.13 -0.42 7.62
CA ARG A 7 13.15 -0.33 6.15
C ARG A 7 12.53 -1.55 5.46
N HIS A 8 12.60 -2.71 6.12
CA HIS A 8 12.08 -3.98 5.63
C HIS A 8 10.57 -4.14 5.80
N ILE A 9 9.90 -3.26 6.55
CA ILE A 9 8.46 -3.35 6.78
C ILE A 9 7.74 -2.87 5.50
N PRO A 10 6.78 -3.65 4.96
CA PRO A 10 5.98 -3.23 3.82
C PRO A 10 5.03 -2.09 4.24
N VAL A 11 4.83 -1.12 3.35
CA VAL A 11 3.96 0.04 3.58
C VAL A 11 3.00 0.15 2.41
N VAL A 12 1.71 0.13 2.73
CA VAL A 12 0.61 0.31 1.79
C VAL A 12 -0.13 1.58 2.18
N SER A 13 -0.37 2.47 1.22
CA SER A 13 -1.11 3.72 1.45
C SER A 13 -2.62 3.50 1.36
N ILE A 14 -3.40 4.23 2.16
CA ILE A 14 -4.87 4.21 2.10
C ILE A 14 -5.42 5.64 2.15
N SER A 15 -6.04 6.14 1.08
CA SER A 15 -6.57 7.51 0.98
C SER A 15 -8.07 7.55 0.64
N ALA A 16 -8.79 8.58 1.11
CA ALA A 16 -10.20 8.81 0.77
C ALA A 16 -10.40 9.65 -0.50
N ASN A 17 -9.36 10.34 -0.94
CA ASN A 17 -9.37 11.17 -2.14
C ASN A 17 -8.09 10.87 -2.91
N ALA A 18 -8.13 9.84 -3.74
CA ALA A 18 -7.01 9.46 -4.58
C ALA A 18 -7.35 9.89 -6.01
N MET A 19 -6.65 10.90 -6.51
CA MET A 19 -6.54 11.10 -7.94
C MET A 19 -5.61 10.02 -8.49
N ASP A 20 -5.74 9.64 -9.77
CA ASP A 20 -4.84 8.66 -10.40
C ASP A 20 -3.36 9.04 -10.23
N THR A 21 -3.09 10.35 -10.16
CA THR A 21 -1.77 10.92 -9.87
C THR A 21 -1.26 10.59 -8.46
N ASP A 22 -2.14 10.51 -7.45
CA ASP A 22 -1.77 10.16 -6.08
C ASP A 22 -1.42 8.68 -5.95
N VAL A 23 -2.14 7.83 -6.69
CA VAL A 23 -1.86 6.40 -6.78
C VAL A 23 -0.49 6.18 -7.41
N GLN A 24 -0.24 6.82 -8.54
CA GLN A 24 1.02 6.70 -9.27
C GLN A 24 2.21 7.21 -8.43
N LEU A 25 2.07 8.38 -7.82
CA LEU A 25 3.09 8.94 -6.93
C LEU A 25 3.35 8.03 -5.72
N GLY A 26 2.32 7.41 -5.15
CA GLY A 26 2.47 6.45 -4.07
C GLY A 26 3.32 5.24 -4.46
N LEU A 27 3.11 4.71 -5.66
CA LEU A 27 3.90 3.60 -6.18
C LEU A 27 5.35 4.02 -6.48
N ASP A 28 5.55 5.20 -7.08
CA ASP A 28 6.87 5.72 -7.42
C ASP A 28 7.72 6.09 -6.19
N THR A 29 7.08 6.42 -5.07
CA THR A 29 7.75 6.81 -3.81
C THR A 29 8.15 5.62 -2.93
N GLY A 30 7.89 4.39 -3.39
CA GLY A 30 8.33 3.16 -2.74
C GLY A 30 7.35 2.58 -1.73
N PHE A 31 6.04 2.83 -1.92
CA PHE A 31 5.01 1.99 -1.31
C PHE A 31 4.84 0.70 -2.11
N GLU A 32 4.54 -0.38 -1.40
CA GLU A 32 4.25 -1.68 -2.01
C GLU A 32 2.80 -1.79 -2.50
N GLY A 33 1.96 -0.78 -2.22
CA GLY A 33 0.60 -0.70 -2.71
C GLY A 33 -0.12 0.57 -2.29
N TYR A 34 -1.27 0.79 -2.89
CA TYR A 34 -2.16 1.91 -2.62
C TYR A 34 -3.61 1.43 -2.68
N LEU A 35 -4.44 1.83 -1.71
CA LEU A 35 -5.87 1.52 -1.65
C LEU A 35 -6.68 2.80 -1.45
N THR A 36 -7.91 2.80 -1.93
CA THR A 36 -8.85 3.93 -1.76
C THR A 36 -9.92 3.61 -0.74
N LYS A 37 -10.44 4.64 -0.06
CA LYS A 37 -11.66 4.54 0.75
C LYS A 37 -12.88 4.95 -0.11
N PRO A 38 -14.05 4.33 0.07
CA PRO A 38 -14.31 3.19 0.97
C PRO A 38 -13.58 1.92 0.51
N LEU A 39 -13.05 1.14 1.47
CA LEU A 39 -12.21 -0.02 1.20
C LEU A 39 -13.04 -1.18 0.65
N ASN A 40 -12.60 -1.74 -0.48
CA ASN A 40 -13.02 -3.07 -0.88
C ASN A 40 -12.29 -4.11 0.00
N LEU A 41 -13.04 -4.85 0.82
CA LEU A 41 -12.47 -5.83 1.75
C LEU A 41 -11.74 -6.97 1.02
N GLN A 42 -12.19 -7.37 -0.17
CA GLN A 42 -11.55 -8.45 -0.92
C GLN A 42 -10.16 -8.01 -1.41
N GLU A 43 -10.05 -6.81 -1.97
CA GLU A 43 -8.78 -6.23 -2.39
C GLU A 43 -7.84 -6.00 -1.20
N PHE A 44 -8.37 -5.48 -0.10
CA PHE A 44 -7.60 -5.27 1.14
C PHE A 44 -7.02 -6.59 1.67
N MET A 45 -7.82 -7.65 1.73
CA MET A 45 -7.34 -8.96 2.20
C MET A 45 -6.31 -9.58 1.24
N SER A 46 -6.50 -9.40 -0.07
CA SER A 46 -5.53 -9.84 -1.08
C SER A 46 -4.19 -9.11 -0.94
N MET A 47 -4.24 -7.79 -0.71
CA MET A 47 -3.06 -6.97 -0.45
C MET A 47 -2.31 -7.45 0.80
N ILE A 48 -3.00 -7.68 1.93
CA ILE A 48 -2.37 -8.19 3.15
C ILE A 48 -1.68 -9.53 2.89
N ARG A 49 -2.37 -10.48 2.24
CA ARG A 49 -1.80 -11.80 1.94
C ARG A 49 -0.54 -11.70 1.10
N THR A 50 -0.57 -10.84 0.08
CA THR A 50 0.58 -10.57 -0.80
C THR A 50 1.76 -10.00 -0.02
N GLN A 51 1.54 -8.96 0.79
CA GLN A 51 2.62 -8.29 1.52
C GLN A 51 3.21 -9.14 2.66
N LEU A 52 2.39 -9.98 3.30
CA LEU A 52 2.84 -10.91 4.33
C LEU A 52 3.30 -12.26 3.79
N LYS A 53 3.28 -12.46 2.46
CA LYS A 53 3.63 -13.72 1.79
C LYS A 53 2.84 -14.91 2.33
N LEU A 54 1.57 -14.68 2.63
CA LEU A 54 0.63 -15.68 3.10
C LEU A 54 -0.08 -16.26 1.87
N ASN A 55 0.44 -17.38 1.36
CA ASN A 55 -0.15 -18.14 0.26
C ASN A 55 -1.43 -18.85 0.72
#